data_AF-A0A0F8YKG3-F1
#
_entry.id   AF-A0A0F8YKG3-F1
#
_cell.length_a   1.000
_cell.length_b   1.000
_cell.length_c   1.000
_cell.angle_alpha   90.00
_cell.angle_beta   90.00
_cell.angle_gamma   90.00
#
_symmetry.space_group_name_H-M   'P 1'
#
loop_
_entity.id
_entity.type
_entity.pdbx_description
1 polymer ?
#
loop_
_entity_poly.entity_id
_entity_poly.type
_entity_poly.pdbx_seq_one_letter_code
_entity_poly.pdbx_strand_id
1 'polypeptide(L)'
;CVWHERRRGFAALGSGMLVVAPAALGTLLLMGWHEAYFGSPVPIHGVLKSTFPMIHFQWRHVFTTMSDSITLGYAFSAAMVGTGLLLWSRRAGKAVCRLGLAAALLGLLQFAAFLLFQKWSKPIPVWYYGPAVLSGTFALAVGVANTIGLRRMHLLTVAAGTGVLAVNLAVVARDWDPTWWTAARRSDTPEATGPAEIVAFMKTKPADRIWACTDCGKLAFWSGRRVVNLDGLINDFQYQQALRDKRLAEYLRQRNVRYLVFLVWDRPQTDGEVYEPMYECRVAPDLFAGDYRWADFYVVSYQYMTYSDVVRLPREAEVWRSTPTRDGKAMGRAVVFDLDVALRGQWVARP
;
A
#
# COMPACT_ATOMS: atom_id res chain seq x y z
N CYS A 1 -25.44 50.27 -0.97
CA CYS A 1 -24.53 49.29 -1.63
C CYS A 1 -23.81 48.33 -0.69
N VAL A 2 -23.33 48.74 0.49
CA VAL A 2 -22.52 47.89 1.42
C VAL A 2 -23.24 46.62 1.93
N TRP A 3 -24.56 46.65 2.05
CA TRP A 3 -25.36 45.50 2.53
C TRP A 3 -25.43 44.32 1.54
N HIS A 4 -25.36 44.59 0.23
CA HIS A 4 -25.37 43.55 -0.80
C HIS A 4 -24.03 42.83 -0.94
N GLU A 5 -22.91 43.49 -0.61
CA GLU A 5 -21.58 42.85 -0.61
C GLU A 5 -21.38 41.89 0.56
N ARG A 6 -21.92 42.20 1.75
CA ARG A 6 -21.86 41.28 2.91
C ARG A 6 -22.58 39.95 2.65
N ARG A 7 -23.76 39.96 2.00
CA ARG A 7 -24.46 38.70 1.65
C ARG A 7 -23.70 37.83 0.65
N ARG A 8 -22.93 38.43 -0.28
CA ARG A 8 -22.10 37.67 -1.25
C ARG A 8 -20.88 37.03 -0.60
N GLY A 9 -20.31 37.66 0.44
CA GLY A 9 -19.20 37.10 1.21
C GLY A 9 -19.57 35.81 1.96
N PHE A 10 -20.73 35.80 2.63
CA PHE A 10 -21.23 34.63 3.35
C PHE A 10 -21.63 33.47 2.43
N ALA A 11 -22.23 33.77 1.27
CA ALA A 11 -22.58 32.74 0.30
C ALA A 11 -21.35 31.97 -0.23
N ALA A 12 -20.22 32.67 -0.45
CA ALA A 12 -19.01 32.05 -0.98
C ALA A 12 -18.19 31.26 0.07
N LEU A 13 -18.32 31.58 1.35
CA LEU A 13 -17.79 30.76 2.44
C LEU A 13 -18.62 29.48 2.63
N GLY A 14 -19.95 29.58 2.48
CA GLY A 14 -20.85 28.44 2.55
C GLY A 14 -20.54 27.35 1.53
N SER A 15 -20.24 27.71 0.28
CA SER A 15 -19.99 26.72 -0.79
C SER A 15 -18.72 25.89 -0.58
N GLY A 16 -17.64 26.50 -0.08
CA GLY A 16 -16.39 25.78 0.20
C GLY A 16 -16.51 24.85 1.41
N MET A 17 -17.20 25.32 2.46
CA MET A 17 -17.51 24.50 3.64
C MET A 17 -18.38 23.29 3.29
N LEU A 18 -19.30 23.41 2.32
CA LEU A 18 -20.14 22.28 1.89
C LEU A 18 -19.35 21.11 1.27
N VAL A 19 -18.13 21.34 0.76
CA VAL A 19 -17.29 20.26 0.21
C VAL A 19 -16.29 19.76 1.24
N VAL A 20 -15.63 20.67 1.97
CA VAL A 20 -14.58 20.32 2.92
C VAL A 20 -15.14 19.76 4.21
N ALA A 21 -16.26 20.30 4.72
CA ALA A 21 -16.79 19.88 6.01
C ALA A 21 -17.29 18.43 6.02
N PRO A 22 -18.02 17.92 5.00
CA PRO A 22 -18.40 16.51 4.97
C PRO A 22 -17.19 15.57 4.89
N ALA A 23 -16.16 15.93 4.11
CA ALA A 23 -14.93 15.15 4.01
C ALA A 23 -14.18 15.13 5.35
N ALA A 24 -13.98 16.30 5.97
CA ALA A 24 -13.33 16.41 7.28
C ALA A 24 -14.10 15.68 8.38
N LEU A 25 -15.44 15.82 8.41
CA LEU A 25 -16.29 15.09 9.34
C LEU A 25 -16.19 13.58 9.10
N GLY A 26 -16.26 13.12 7.86
CA GLY A 26 -16.08 11.71 7.50
C GLY A 26 -14.72 11.17 7.96
N THR A 27 -13.64 11.93 7.75
CA THR A 27 -12.30 11.58 8.25
C THR A 27 -12.27 11.52 9.77
N LEU A 28 -12.80 12.52 10.48
CA LEU A 28 -12.83 12.54 11.94
C LEU A 28 -13.67 11.39 12.53
N LEU A 29 -14.81 11.07 11.91
CA LEU A 29 -15.64 9.94 12.30
C LEU A 29 -14.89 8.61 12.08
N LEU A 30 -14.21 8.46 10.94
CA LEU A 30 -13.39 7.28 10.65
C LEU A 30 -12.23 7.16 11.64
N MET A 31 -11.55 8.26 11.96
CA MET A 31 -10.48 8.29 12.96
C MET A 31 -10.99 7.93 14.35
N GLY A 32 -12.14 8.48 14.77
CA GLY A 32 -12.78 8.15 16.04
C GLY A 32 -13.20 6.68 16.10
N TRP A 33 -13.73 6.14 15.00
CA TRP A 33 -14.03 4.71 14.89
C TRP A 33 -12.76 3.86 15.00
N HIS A 34 -11.68 4.25 14.32
CA HIS A 34 -10.41 3.53 14.41
C HIS A 34 -9.84 3.56 15.84
N GLU A 35 -9.88 4.70 16.51
CA GLU A 35 -9.44 4.84 17.89
C GLU A 35 -10.26 3.93 18.82
N ALA A 36 -11.59 3.92 18.68
CA ALA A 36 -12.47 3.13 19.52
C ALA A 36 -12.28 1.61 19.36
N TYR A 37 -11.99 1.12 18.15
CA TYR A 37 -11.89 -0.32 17.86
C TYR A 37 -10.45 -0.86 17.88
N PHE A 38 -9.45 -0.03 17.56
CA PHE A 38 -8.07 -0.45 17.39
C PHE A 38 -7.07 0.28 18.29
N GLY A 39 -7.50 1.28 19.06
CA GLY A 39 -6.63 2.07 19.94
C GLY A 39 -5.64 2.97 19.20
N SER A 40 -5.97 3.35 17.97
CA SER A 40 -5.20 4.30 17.16
C SER A 40 -6.13 5.03 16.20
N PRO A 41 -6.00 6.36 15.99
CA PRO A 41 -6.87 7.11 15.10
C PRO A 41 -6.55 6.87 13.62
N VAL A 42 -5.45 6.18 13.35
CA VAL A 42 -4.99 5.80 12.02
C VAL A 42 -4.89 4.28 11.91
N PRO A 43 -5.17 3.70 10.74
CA PRO A 43 -5.04 2.26 10.56
C PRO A 43 -3.57 1.83 10.69
N ILE A 44 -3.34 0.56 11.06
CA ILE A 44 -1.99 -0.01 11.26
C ILE A 44 -1.07 0.25 10.05
N HIS A 45 -1.55 0.05 8.81
CA HIS A 45 -0.73 0.28 7.62
C HIS A 45 -0.32 1.75 7.49
N GLY A 46 -1.16 2.68 7.94
CA GLY A 46 -0.84 4.10 7.99
C GLY A 46 0.31 4.36 8.97
N VAL A 47 0.26 3.77 10.16
CA VAL A 47 1.34 3.85 11.16
C VAL A 47 2.63 3.22 10.66
N LEU A 48 2.55 2.06 9.99
CA LEU A 48 3.74 1.36 9.51
C LEU A 48 4.40 2.03 8.30
N LYS A 49 3.62 2.75 7.49
CA LYS A 49 4.11 3.42 6.27
C LYS A 49 4.43 4.90 6.46
N SER A 50 3.99 5.51 7.56
CA SER A 50 4.18 6.94 7.84
C SER A 50 5.06 7.17 9.07
N THR A 51 5.85 8.24 9.03
CA THR A 51 6.62 8.78 10.14
C THR A 51 5.95 9.99 10.77
N PHE A 52 4.83 10.47 10.21
CA PHE A 52 4.13 11.65 10.70
C PHE A 52 3.85 11.56 12.22
N PRO A 53 4.14 12.62 12.99
CA PRO A 53 4.54 13.96 12.56
C PRO A 53 6.05 14.17 12.36
N MET A 54 6.89 13.14 12.54
CA MET A 54 8.34 13.27 12.34
C MET A 54 8.67 13.36 10.86
N ILE A 55 9.48 14.36 10.48
CA ILE A 55 9.91 14.53 9.09
C ILE A 55 11.00 13.50 8.77
N HIS A 56 10.74 12.68 7.76
CA HIS A 56 11.66 11.75 7.13
C HIS A 56 11.68 12.01 5.60
N PHE A 57 12.57 12.92 5.19
CA PHE A 57 12.61 13.40 3.80
C PHE A 57 13.18 12.34 2.85
N GLN A 58 12.39 11.91 1.85
CA GLN A 58 12.75 10.86 0.88
C GLN A 58 13.04 11.44 -0.51
N TRP A 59 14.24 12.02 -0.71
CA TRP A 59 14.66 12.59 -2.02
C TRP A 59 14.52 11.60 -3.17
N ARG A 60 14.78 10.31 -2.91
CA ARG A 60 14.66 9.26 -3.93
C ARG A 60 13.29 9.21 -4.59
N HIS A 61 12.20 9.54 -3.88
CA HIS A 61 10.86 9.46 -4.46
C HIS A 61 10.63 10.50 -5.56
N VAL A 62 11.38 11.60 -5.58
CA VAL A 62 11.36 12.57 -6.69
C VAL A 62 11.97 11.97 -7.96
N PHE A 63 12.95 11.07 -7.80
CA PHE A 63 13.80 10.57 -8.88
C PHE A 63 13.75 9.04 -9.06
N THR A 64 12.73 8.34 -8.54
CA THR A 64 12.60 6.87 -8.69
C THR A 64 12.50 6.46 -10.17
N THR A 65 12.55 5.16 -10.46
CA THR A 65 12.51 4.55 -11.81
C THR A 65 11.62 5.29 -12.82
N MET A 66 12.11 5.47 -14.05
CA MET A 66 11.53 6.35 -15.11
C MET A 66 10.01 6.26 -15.28
N SER A 67 9.41 5.07 -15.16
CA SER A 67 7.95 4.91 -15.31
C SER A 67 7.15 5.58 -14.18
N ASP A 68 7.63 5.49 -12.93
CA ASP A 68 6.93 6.01 -11.76
C ASP A 68 7.22 7.52 -11.55
N SER A 69 8.44 7.97 -11.87
CA SER A 69 8.82 9.38 -11.74
C SER A 69 8.17 10.28 -12.80
N ILE A 70 7.81 9.75 -13.98
CA ILE A 70 7.06 10.52 -14.99
C ILE A 70 5.68 10.93 -14.45
N THR A 71 4.93 10.00 -13.83
CA THR A 71 3.59 10.32 -13.31
C THR A 71 3.64 11.30 -12.14
N LEU A 72 4.66 11.17 -11.29
CA LEU A 72 4.83 12.01 -10.12
C LEU A 72 5.28 13.43 -10.49
N GLY A 73 6.28 13.54 -11.37
CA GLY A 73 6.74 14.81 -11.92
C GLY A 73 5.61 15.52 -12.68
N TYR A 74 4.77 14.78 -13.39
CA TYR A 74 3.57 15.31 -14.04
C TYR A 74 2.56 15.86 -13.03
N ALA A 75 2.18 15.08 -12.00
CA ALA A 75 1.22 15.51 -10.99
C ALA A 75 1.68 16.79 -10.28
N PHE A 76 2.94 16.81 -9.85
CA PHE A 76 3.57 17.95 -9.20
C PHE A 76 3.62 19.18 -10.13
N SER A 77 4.09 19.00 -11.37
CA SER A 77 4.17 20.08 -12.36
C SER A 77 2.78 20.62 -12.71
N ALA A 78 1.79 19.75 -12.89
CA ALA A 78 0.41 20.15 -13.16
C ALA A 78 -0.18 20.95 -12.01
N ALA A 79 0.03 20.53 -10.75
CA ALA A 79 -0.42 21.26 -9.58
C ALA A 79 0.28 22.64 -9.46
N MET A 80 1.59 22.70 -9.67
CA MET A 80 2.37 23.94 -9.62
C MET A 80 1.98 24.92 -10.72
N VAL A 81 1.93 24.47 -11.98
CA VAL A 81 1.54 25.29 -13.14
C VAL A 81 0.08 25.72 -13.01
N GLY A 82 -0.81 24.81 -12.62
CA GLY A 82 -2.21 25.13 -12.35
C GLY A 82 -2.36 26.22 -11.30
N THR A 83 -1.64 26.11 -10.18
CA THR A 83 -1.60 27.16 -9.14
C THR A 83 -1.12 28.48 -9.71
N GLY A 84 -0.01 28.49 -10.46
CA GLY A 84 0.55 29.70 -11.07
C GLY A 84 -0.45 30.39 -12.00
N LEU A 85 -1.11 29.63 -12.88
CA LEU A 85 -2.14 30.15 -13.79
C LEU A 85 -3.37 30.68 -13.04
N LEU A 86 -3.80 29.99 -11.99
CA LEU A 86 -4.91 30.42 -11.14
C LEU A 86 -4.62 31.74 -10.42
N LEU A 87 -3.41 31.90 -9.88
CA LEU A 87 -2.97 33.13 -9.23
C LEU A 87 -2.78 34.27 -10.23
N TRP A 88 -2.33 33.97 -11.45
CA TRP A 88 -2.13 34.95 -12.50
C TRP A 88 -3.45 35.43 -13.13
N SER A 89 -4.45 34.56 -13.21
CA SER A 89 -5.73 34.91 -13.81
C SER A 89 -6.53 35.92 -12.96
N ARG A 90 -6.56 37.16 -13.43
CA ARG A 90 -7.42 38.23 -12.90
C ARG A 90 -8.88 38.15 -13.35
N ARG A 91 -9.22 37.21 -14.26
CA ARG A 91 -10.49 37.21 -15.03
C ARG A 91 -11.50 36.15 -14.58
N ALA A 92 -11.09 35.22 -13.72
CA ALA A 92 -11.93 34.13 -13.26
C ALA A 92 -12.99 34.55 -12.24
N GLY A 93 -14.12 33.85 -12.22
CA GLY A 93 -15.03 33.89 -11.08
C GLY A 93 -14.32 33.41 -9.81
N LYS A 94 -14.37 34.21 -8.73
CA LYS A 94 -13.67 33.95 -7.47
C LYS A 94 -13.89 32.53 -6.93
N ALA A 95 -15.07 31.95 -7.12
CA ALA A 95 -15.40 30.62 -6.63
C ALA A 95 -14.61 29.50 -7.33
N VAL A 96 -14.52 29.53 -8.66
CA VAL A 96 -13.85 28.47 -9.42
C VAL A 96 -12.34 28.55 -9.25
N CYS A 97 -11.78 29.76 -9.17
CA CYS A 97 -10.37 29.93 -8.83
C CYS A 97 -10.04 29.34 -7.45
N ARG A 98 -10.90 29.57 -6.44
CA ARG A 98 -10.74 28.96 -5.10
C ARG A 98 -10.79 27.44 -5.14
N LEU A 99 -11.70 26.84 -5.92
CA LEU A 99 -11.77 25.38 -6.08
C LEU A 99 -10.50 24.82 -6.74
N GLY A 100 -10.01 25.47 -7.80
CA GLY A 100 -8.74 25.09 -8.45
C GLY A 100 -7.55 25.18 -7.49
N LEU A 101 -7.48 26.24 -6.68
CA LEU A 101 -6.42 26.42 -5.70
C LEU A 101 -6.51 25.39 -4.57
N ALA A 102 -7.73 25.07 -4.10
CA ALA A 102 -7.93 24.03 -3.11
C ALA A 102 -7.48 22.65 -3.65
N ALA A 103 -7.83 22.32 -4.90
CA ALA A 103 -7.37 21.08 -5.53
C ALA A 103 -5.84 21.05 -5.67
N ALA A 104 -5.22 22.14 -6.14
CA ALA A 104 -3.77 22.20 -6.24
C ALA A 104 -3.10 22.01 -4.88
N LEU A 105 -3.60 22.69 -3.85
CA LEU A 105 -3.10 22.55 -2.49
C LEU A 105 -3.25 21.11 -1.98
N LEU A 106 -4.38 20.44 -2.21
CA LEU A 106 -4.56 19.03 -1.85
C LEU A 106 -3.53 18.13 -2.54
N GLY A 107 -3.31 18.30 -3.84
CA GLY A 107 -2.32 17.53 -4.59
C GLY A 107 -0.89 17.77 -4.08
N LEU A 108 -0.53 19.03 -3.83
CA LEU A 108 0.77 19.41 -3.28
C LEU A 108 0.97 18.90 -1.85
N LEU A 109 -0.07 18.96 -1.01
CA LEU A 109 -0.02 18.45 0.36
C LEU A 109 0.12 16.92 0.39
N GLN A 110 -0.60 16.19 -0.47
CA GLN A 110 -0.43 14.74 -0.57
C GLN A 110 0.98 14.38 -1.04
N PHE A 111 1.49 15.10 -2.06
CA PHE A 111 2.85 14.92 -2.52
C PHE A 111 3.89 15.21 -1.43
N ALA A 112 3.74 16.34 -0.74
CA ALA A 112 4.59 16.69 0.39
C ALA A 112 4.50 15.64 1.50
N ALA A 113 3.31 15.08 1.76
CA ALA A 113 3.15 14.03 2.77
C ALA A 113 3.93 12.76 2.42
N PHE A 114 3.94 12.35 1.15
CA PHE A 114 4.77 11.23 0.70
C PHE A 114 6.26 11.55 0.76
N LEU A 115 6.68 12.77 0.39
CA LEU A 115 8.09 13.16 0.48
C LEU A 115 8.60 13.29 1.91
N LEU A 116 7.77 13.84 2.81
CA LEU A 116 8.17 14.22 4.16
C LEU A 116 7.89 13.13 5.19
N PHE A 117 6.93 12.23 4.96
CA PHE A 117 6.49 11.31 6.00
C PHE A 117 6.54 9.84 5.59
N GLN A 118 6.77 9.47 4.33
CA GLN A 118 6.82 8.07 3.92
C GLN A 118 8.02 7.34 4.55
N LYS A 119 7.75 6.30 5.34
CA LYS A 119 8.76 5.43 5.97
C LYS A 119 9.29 4.34 5.03
N TRP A 120 8.47 3.93 4.06
CA TRP A 120 8.77 2.78 3.21
C TRP A 120 9.93 3.06 2.25
N SER A 121 10.85 2.10 2.12
CA SER A 121 11.99 2.20 1.22
C SER A 121 11.70 1.88 -0.24
N LYS A 122 10.60 1.17 -0.50
CA LYS A 122 10.16 0.86 -1.87
C LYS A 122 9.71 2.13 -2.60
N PRO A 123 9.87 2.18 -3.93
CA PRO A 123 9.14 3.14 -4.76
C PRO A 123 7.65 3.09 -4.42
N ILE A 124 7.03 4.26 -4.30
CA ILE A 124 5.60 4.35 -4.08
C ILE A 124 4.91 4.04 -5.41
N PRO A 125 4.07 3.00 -5.48
CA PRO A 125 3.42 2.68 -6.74
C PRO A 125 2.52 3.80 -7.25
N VAL A 126 2.42 3.94 -8.56
CA VAL A 126 1.73 5.04 -9.23
C VAL A 126 0.29 5.29 -8.74
N TRP A 127 -0.43 4.23 -8.37
CA TRP A 127 -1.82 4.35 -7.92
C TRP A 127 -1.98 5.13 -6.60
N TYR A 128 -0.95 5.21 -5.75
CA TYR A 128 -0.98 6.06 -4.56
C TYR A 128 -1.00 7.56 -4.89
N TYR A 129 -0.55 7.93 -6.10
CA TYR A 129 -0.57 9.31 -6.59
C TYR A 129 -1.85 9.67 -7.34
N GLY A 130 -2.79 8.74 -7.51
CA GLY A 130 -4.05 8.97 -8.21
C GLY A 130 -4.77 10.26 -7.78
N PRO A 131 -5.00 10.51 -6.48
CA PRO A 131 -5.66 11.73 -6.04
C PRO A 131 -4.84 13.00 -6.29
N ALA A 132 -3.51 12.95 -6.18
CA ALA A 132 -2.63 14.08 -6.48
C ALA A 132 -2.62 14.41 -7.99
N VAL A 133 -2.57 13.39 -8.85
CA VAL A 133 -2.70 13.53 -10.31
C VAL A 133 -4.04 14.18 -10.65
N LEU A 134 -5.15 13.62 -10.15
CA LEU A 134 -6.50 14.16 -10.42
C LEU A 134 -6.63 15.62 -9.96
N SER A 135 -6.13 15.94 -8.77
CA SER A 135 -6.23 17.28 -8.19
C SER A 135 -5.34 18.29 -8.93
N GLY A 136 -4.11 17.89 -9.28
CA GLY A 136 -3.19 18.72 -10.06
C GLY A 136 -3.70 18.99 -11.47
N THR A 137 -4.25 17.98 -12.15
CA THR A 137 -4.80 18.18 -13.50
C THR A 137 -6.10 19.00 -13.48
N PHE A 138 -6.95 18.82 -12.47
CA PHE A 138 -8.11 19.70 -12.28
C PHE A 138 -7.68 21.16 -12.09
N ALA A 139 -6.70 21.42 -11.22
CA ALA A 139 -6.17 22.76 -10.99
C ALA A 139 -5.59 23.38 -12.28
N LEU A 140 -4.83 22.60 -13.05
CA LEU A 140 -4.28 23.01 -14.34
C LEU A 140 -5.38 23.38 -15.33
N ALA A 141 -6.39 22.54 -15.49
CA ALA A 141 -7.51 22.78 -16.40
C ALA A 141 -8.25 24.07 -16.06
N VAL A 142 -8.51 24.31 -14.77
CA VAL A 142 -9.13 25.54 -14.29
C VAL A 142 -8.21 26.75 -14.54
N GLY A 143 -6.92 26.63 -14.25
CA GLY A 143 -5.92 27.67 -14.50
C GLY A 143 -5.87 28.09 -15.97
N VAL A 144 -5.76 27.11 -16.89
CA VAL A 144 -5.73 27.36 -18.34
C VAL A 144 -7.02 28.03 -18.79
N ALA A 145 -8.18 27.48 -18.46
CA ALA A 145 -9.48 28.03 -18.86
C ALA A 145 -9.67 29.49 -18.40
N ASN A 146 -9.20 29.80 -17.19
CA ASN A 146 -9.22 31.13 -16.61
C ASN A 146 -8.29 32.12 -17.31
N THR A 147 -7.12 31.65 -17.77
CA THR A 147 -6.17 32.48 -18.52
C THR A 147 -6.70 32.85 -19.90
N ILE A 148 -7.33 31.91 -20.60
CA ILE A 148 -7.87 32.14 -21.96
C ILE A 148 -9.30 32.73 -21.98
N GLY A 149 -9.91 32.97 -20.81
CA GLY A 149 -11.16 33.72 -20.69
C GLY A 149 -12.43 32.96 -21.11
N LEU A 150 -12.45 31.62 -21.01
CA LEU A 150 -13.61 30.81 -21.40
C LEU A 150 -14.75 30.96 -20.39
N ARG A 151 -15.84 31.65 -20.77
CA ARG A 151 -17.00 31.93 -19.87
C ARG A 151 -17.84 30.70 -19.48
N ARG A 152 -17.84 29.62 -20.28
CA ARG A 152 -18.59 28.37 -19.99
C ARG A 152 -17.77 27.38 -19.14
N MET A 153 -17.26 27.88 -18.02
CA MET A 153 -16.23 27.22 -17.21
C MET A 153 -16.63 25.84 -16.67
N HIS A 154 -17.89 25.66 -16.26
CA HIS A 154 -18.35 24.40 -15.69
C HIS A 154 -18.31 23.25 -16.73
N LEU A 155 -18.69 23.51 -17.98
CA LEU A 155 -18.66 22.50 -19.04
C LEU A 155 -17.23 22.12 -19.45
N LEU A 156 -16.31 23.09 -19.47
CA LEU A 156 -14.90 22.83 -19.80
C LEU A 156 -14.14 22.17 -18.66
N THR A 157 -14.42 22.53 -17.41
CA THR A 157 -13.83 21.85 -16.26
C THR A 157 -14.36 20.43 -16.13
N VAL A 158 -15.66 20.21 -16.38
CA VAL A 158 -16.23 18.86 -16.48
C VAL A 158 -15.62 18.13 -17.67
N ALA A 159 -15.53 18.74 -18.86
CA ALA A 159 -14.92 18.11 -20.02
C ALA A 159 -13.42 17.82 -19.84
N ALA A 160 -12.69 18.64 -19.10
CA ALA A 160 -11.29 18.40 -18.76
C ALA A 160 -11.15 17.30 -17.71
N GLY A 161 -11.97 17.29 -16.65
CA GLY A 161 -12.03 16.20 -15.68
C GLY A 161 -12.40 14.88 -16.34
N THR A 162 -13.44 14.88 -17.16
CA THR A 162 -13.87 13.74 -17.99
C THR A 162 -12.82 13.38 -19.02
N GLY A 163 -12.13 14.35 -19.62
CA GLY A 163 -11.07 14.12 -20.60
C GLY A 163 -9.81 13.52 -19.97
N VAL A 164 -9.45 13.93 -18.75
CA VAL A 164 -8.35 13.37 -17.97
C VAL A 164 -8.72 11.99 -17.46
N LEU A 165 -9.95 11.80 -16.99
CA LEU A 165 -10.48 10.49 -16.67
C LEU A 165 -10.48 9.62 -17.93
N ALA A 166 -10.92 10.11 -19.09
CA ALA A 166 -10.95 9.38 -20.35
C ALA A 166 -9.55 9.10 -20.88
N VAL A 167 -8.58 10.00 -20.72
CA VAL A 167 -7.17 9.77 -21.08
C VAL A 167 -6.53 8.80 -20.09
N ASN A 168 -6.80 8.90 -18.79
CA ASN A 168 -6.35 7.89 -17.83
C ASN A 168 -6.97 6.55 -18.17
N LEU A 169 -8.27 6.49 -18.45
CA LEU A 169 -8.95 5.28 -18.90
C LEU A 169 -8.39 4.79 -20.24
N ALA A 170 -8.02 5.70 -21.16
CA ALA A 170 -7.47 5.36 -22.48
C ALA A 170 -6.01 4.94 -22.44
N VAL A 171 -5.19 5.50 -21.55
CA VAL A 171 -3.83 5.07 -21.24
C VAL A 171 -3.92 3.73 -20.54
N VAL A 172 -4.76 3.63 -19.52
CA VAL A 172 -5.11 2.35 -18.89
C VAL A 172 -5.65 1.38 -19.93
N ALA A 173 -6.35 1.82 -21.02
CA ALA A 173 -6.95 1.06 -22.17
C ALA A 173 -5.96 0.77 -23.33
N ARG A 174 -4.88 1.51 -23.44
CA ARG A 174 -3.85 1.38 -24.48
C ARG A 174 -2.65 0.61 -23.94
N ASP A 175 -2.20 0.99 -22.77
CA ASP A 175 -1.28 0.23 -21.92
C ASP A 175 -2.03 -0.91 -21.20
N TRP A 176 -3.36 -1.00 -21.41
CA TRP A 176 -4.15 -2.24 -21.47
C TRP A 176 -3.62 -3.06 -22.63
N ASP A 177 -2.37 -3.48 -22.53
CA ASP A 177 -1.94 -4.60 -23.31
C ASP A 177 -2.95 -5.73 -22.97
N PRO A 178 -3.63 -6.32 -23.97
CA PRO A 178 -4.43 -7.50 -23.74
C PRO A 178 -3.60 -8.55 -23.03
N THR A 179 -2.27 -8.60 -23.21
CA THR A 179 -1.39 -9.44 -22.41
C THR A 179 -1.22 -8.95 -20.98
N TRP A 180 -1.37 -7.68 -20.61
CA TRP A 180 -1.40 -7.22 -19.20
C TRP A 180 -2.74 -7.50 -18.53
N TRP A 181 -3.88 -7.40 -19.23
CA TRP A 181 -5.18 -7.85 -18.67
C TRP A 181 -5.33 -9.37 -18.71
N THR A 182 -4.74 -10.03 -19.71
CA THR A 182 -4.65 -11.49 -19.74
C THR A 182 -3.58 -11.96 -18.77
N ALA A 183 -2.51 -11.23 -18.51
CA ALA A 183 -1.54 -11.49 -17.44
C ALA A 183 -2.09 -11.08 -16.08
N ALA A 184 -2.97 -10.07 -15.98
CA ALA A 184 -3.69 -9.72 -14.77
C ALA A 184 -4.73 -10.78 -14.47
N ARG A 185 -5.52 -11.23 -15.46
CA ARG A 185 -6.44 -12.37 -15.37
C ARG A 185 -5.73 -13.70 -15.14
N ARG A 186 -4.58 -13.92 -15.77
CA ARG A 186 -3.70 -15.08 -15.51
C ARG A 186 -3.03 -14.93 -14.14
N SER A 187 -2.74 -13.71 -13.67
CA SER A 187 -2.25 -13.44 -12.32
C SER A 187 -3.36 -13.56 -11.27
N ASP A 188 -4.60 -13.36 -11.72
CA ASP A 188 -5.85 -13.65 -11.06
C ASP A 188 -6.31 -15.08 -11.38
N THR A 189 -5.45 -15.93 -11.92
CA THR A 189 -5.60 -17.34 -11.68
C THR A 189 -4.41 -17.79 -10.84
N PRO A 190 -4.60 -18.77 -9.94
CA PRO A 190 -3.49 -19.29 -9.17
C PRO A 190 -2.31 -19.76 -10.06
N GLU A 191 -2.60 -20.18 -11.29
CA GLU A 191 -1.64 -20.80 -12.21
C GLU A 191 -0.59 -19.82 -12.75
N ALA A 192 -0.89 -18.54 -12.92
CA ALA A 192 0.09 -17.59 -13.48
C ALA A 192 0.66 -16.58 -12.48
N THR A 193 0.23 -16.61 -11.23
CA THR A 193 0.97 -15.93 -10.14
C THR A 193 2.01 -16.80 -9.45
N GLY A 194 2.08 -18.09 -9.77
CA GLY A 194 2.89 -19.06 -9.05
C GLY A 194 2.25 -19.72 -7.80
N PRO A 195 1.09 -19.31 -7.23
CA PRO A 195 0.54 -19.97 -6.06
C PRO A 195 -0.43 -21.13 -6.37
N ALA A 196 -0.63 -21.56 -7.62
CA ALA A 196 -1.59 -22.64 -7.93
C ALA A 196 -1.42 -23.88 -7.10
N GLU A 197 -0.19 -24.39 -7.03
CA GLU A 197 0.07 -25.63 -6.31
C GLU A 197 -0.22 -25.46 -4.80
N ILE A 198 0.18 -24.32 -4.20
CA ILE A 198 -0.08 -24.07 -2.78
C ILE A 198 -1.55 -23.79 -2.51
N VAL A 199 -2.26 -23.06 -3.38
CA VAL A 199 -3.69 -22.81 -3.25
C VAL A 199 -4.46 -24.12 -3.34
N ALA A 200 -4.10 -25.01 -4.27
CA ALA A 200 -4.67 -26.34 -4.37
C ALA A 200 -4.38 -27.15 -3.09
N PHE A 201 -3.14 -27.13 -2.59
CA PHE A 201 -2.78 -27.80 -1.33
C PHE A 201 -3.59 -27.25 -0.14
N MET A 202 -3.70 -25.93 0.01
CA MET A 202 -4.49 -25.27 1.05
C MET A 202 -5.97 -25.69 0.99
N LYS A 203 -6.51 -25.89 -0.21
CA LYS A 203 -7.89 -26.36 -0.43
C LYS A 203 -8.10 -27.82 0.03
N THR A 204 -7.05 -28.64 0.11
CA THR A 204 -7.14 -30.00 0.66
C THR A 204 -7.28 -30.06 2.18
N LYS A 205 -6.98 -28.96 2.90
CA LYS A 205 -7.06 -28.91 4.36
C LYS A 205 -8.44 -28.45 4.85
N PRO A 206 -8.84 -28.74 6.09
CA PRO A 206 -10.10 -28.24 6.65
C PRO A 206 -10.18 -26.71 6.63
N ALA A 207 -11.37 -26.16 6.37
CA ALA A 207 -11.57 -24.73 6.14
C ALA A 207 -11.39 -23.86 7.39
N ASP A 208 -11.53 -24.45 8.58
CA ASP A 208 -11.34 -23.83 9.87
C ASP A 208 -9.84 -23.64 10.23
N ARG A 209 -8.91 -24.25 9.49
CA ARG A 209 -7.47 -24.08 9.74
C ARG A 209 -7.01 -22.68 9.33
N ILE A 210 -6.29 -22.03 10.25
CA ILE A 210 -5.70 -20.70 10.04
C ILE A 210 -4.28 -20.88 9.52
N TRP A 211 -3.95 -20.11 8.50
CA TRP A 211 -2.62 -20.08 7.90
C TRP A 211 -1.89 -18.81 8.32
N ALA A 212 -0.57 -18.80 8.25
CA ALA A 212 0.22 -17.57 8.35
C ALA A 212 1.21 -17.51 7.19
N CYS A 213 1.41 -16.33 6.63
CA CYS A 213 2.30 -16.13 5.49
C CYS A 213 2.63 -14.63 5.33
N THR A 214 3.83 -14.32 4.86
CA THR A 214 4.16 -12.99 4.32
C THR A 214 3.61 -12.84 2.89
N ASP A 215 3.26 -11.64 2.44
CA ASP A 215 2.65 -11.35 1.12
C ASP A 215 1.40 -12.21 0.82
N CYS A 216 0.58 -12.46 1.84
CA CYS A 216 -0.45 -13.49 1.77
C CYS A 216 -1.75 -13.12 1.04
N GLY A 217 -1.87 -11.91 0.47
CA GLY A 217 -3.12 -11.41 -0.10
C GLY A 217 -3.69 -12.31 -1.20
N LYS A 218 -2.83 -12.73 -2.14
CA LYS A 218 -3.22 -13.64 -3.22
C LYS A 218 -3.58 -15.03 -2.70
N LEU A 219 -2.82 -15.56 -1.74
CA LEU A 219 -3.11 -16.86 -1.12
C LEU A 219 -4.47 -16.85 -0.43
N ALA A 220 -4.75 -15.84 0.38
CA ALA A 220 -6.02 -15.71 1.09
C ALA A 220 -7.20 -15.62 0.12
N PHE A 221 -7.10 -14.75 -0.90
CA PHE A 221 -8.14 -14.55 -1.91
C PHE A 221 -8.46 -15.84 -2.67
N TRP A 222 -7.46 -16.51 -3.24
CA TRP A 222 -7.67 -17.68 -4.11
C TRP A 222 -7.99 -18.98 -3.37
N SER A 223 -7.46 -19.14 -2.15
CA SER A 223 -7.71 -20.34 -1.34
C SER A 223 -9.02 -20.28 -0.57
N GLY A 224 -9.57 -19.08 -0.33
CA GLY A 224 -10.71 -18.88 0.58
C GLY A 224 -10.39 -19.30 2.02
N ARG A 225 -9.11 -19.35 2.40
CA ARG A 225 -8.66 -19.71 3.75
C ARG A 225 -8.40 -18.48 4.60
N ARG A 226 -8.56 -18.63 5.91
CA ARG A 226 -8.17 -17.61 6.88
C ARG A 226 -6.65 -17.54 6.96
N VAL A 227 -6.08 -16.34 6.83
CA VAL A 227 -4.64 -16.12 6.89
C VAL A 227 -4.30 -14.97 7.84
N VAL A 228 -3.27 -15.17 8.66
CA VAL A 228 -2.56 -14.13 9.40
C VAL A 228 -1.44 -13.59 8.51
N ASN A 229 -1.53 -12.32 8.13
CA ASN A 229 -0.54 -11.69 7.27
C ASN A 229 0.72 -11.34 8.07
N LEU A 230 1.86 -11.95 7.79
CA LEU A 230 3.06 -11.71 8.59
C LEU A 230 3.86 -10.46 8.18
N ASP A 231 3.41 -9.70 7.17
CA ASP A 231 3.97 -8.38 6.81
C ASP A 231 3.58 -7.30 7.83
N GLY A 232 2.51 -7.57 8.60
CA GLY A 232 1.99 -6.66 9.62
C GLY A 232 1.12 -5.52 9.08
N LEU A 233 0.94 -5.41 7.76
CA LEU A 233 0.19 -4.32 7.12
C LEU A 233 -1.32 -4.37 7.38
N ILE A 234 -1.88 -5.53 7.71
CA ILE A 234 -3.33 -5.68 7.96
C ILE A 234 -3.64 -6.36 9.30
N ASN A 235 -2.63 -6.54 10.16
CA ASN A 235 -2.80 -7.12 11.49
C ASN A 235 -3.19 -6.05 12.52
N ASP A 236 -3.28 -6.44 13.78
CA ASP A 236 -3.42 -5.53 14.91
C ASP A 236 -2.06 -5.05 15.45
N PHE A 237 -2.12 -4.10 16.38
CA PHE A 237 -0.95 -3.63 17.13
C PHE A 237 -0.37 -4.70 18.07
N GLN A 238 -1.15 -5.70 18.47
CA GLN A 238 -0.66 -6.80 19.33
C GLN A 238 0.39 -7.62 18.59
N TYR A 239 0.24 -7.80 17.27
CA TYR A 239 1.27 -8.42 16.44
C TYR A 239 2.59 -7.65 16.53
N GLN A 240 2.57 -6.34 16.29
CA GLN A 240 3.79 -5.51 16.34
C GLN A 240 4.44 -5.55 17.72
N GLN A 241 3.65 -5.56 18.80
CA GLN A 241 4.13 -5.74 20.18
C GLN A 241 4.75 -7.12 20.38
N ALA A 242 4.11 -8.19 19.90
CA ALA A 242 4.64 -9.55 20.00
C ALA A 242 5.98 -9.70 19.27
N LEU A 243 6.14 -9.06 18.10
CA LEU A 243 7.43 -9.03 17.39
C LEU A 243 8.51 -8.31 18.21
N ARG A 244 8.18 -7.12 18.75
CA ARG A 244 9.08 -6.35 19.61
C ARG A 244 9.53 -7.14 20.83
N ASP A 245 8.59 -7.82 21.48
CA ASP A 245 8.79 -8.54 22.73
C ASP A 245 9.36 -9.95 22.52
N LYS A 246 9.70 -10.33 21.28
CA LYS A 246 10.26 -11.65 20.93
C LYS A 246 9.31 -12.81 21.29
N ARG A 247 8.03 -12.67 20.94
CA ARG A 247 6.93 -13.60 21.23
C ARG A 247 6.13 -14.00 19.97
N LEU A 248 6.78 -14.11 18.81
CA LEU A 248 6.13 -14.50 17.55
C LEU A 248 5.49 -15.89 17.66
N ALA A 249 6.21 -16.87 18.22
CA ALA A 249 5.65 -18.22 18.39
C ALA A 249 4.38 -18.21 19.28
N GLU A 250 4.41 -17.42 20.36
CA GLU A 250 3.25 -17.25 21.24
C GLU A 250 2.08 -16.62 20.51
N TYR A 251 2.32 -15.56 19.74
CA TYR A 251 1.30 -14.89 18.95
C TYR A 251 0.65 -15.84 17.93
N LEU A 252 1.44 -16.61 17.18
CA LEU A 252 0.93 -17.59 16.21
C LEU A 252 0.03 -18.63 16.90
N ARG A 253 0.43 -19.09 18.08
CA ARG A 253 -0.37 -20.01 18.91
C ARG A 253 -1.67 -19.38 19.40
N GLN A 254 -1.62 -18.17 19.94
CA GLN A 254 -2.82 -17.44 20.40
C GLN A 254 -3.82 -17.20 19.27
N ARG A 255 -3.32 -17.00 18.05
CA ARG A 255 -4.14 -16.89 16.83
C ARG A 255 -4.57 -18.24 16.24
N ASN A 256 -4.27 -19.36 16.90
CA ASN A 256 -4.57 -20.73 16.46
C ASN A 256 -4.09 -21.00 15.02
N VAL A 257 -2.93 -20.46 14.65
CA VAL A 257 -2.32 -20.72 13.35
C VAL A 257 -1.88 -22.18 13.30
N ARG A 258 -2.41 -22.93 12.33
CA ARG A 258 -2.06 -24.34 12.11
C ARG A 258 -0.91 -24.49 11.12
N TYR A 259 -0.90 -23.69 10.06
CA TYR A 259 0.06 -23.83 8.99
C TYR A 259 0.83 -22.54 8.77
N LEU A 260 2.15 -22.62 8.67
CA LEU A 260 3.01 -21.52 8.24
C LEU A 260 3.47 -21.77 6.81
N VAL A 261 3.23 -20.80 5.93
CA VAL A 261 3.79 -20.78 4.59
C VAL A 261 5.06 -19.94 4.60
N PHE A 262 6.18 -20.58 4.32
CA PHE A 262 7.48 -19.95 4.17
C PHE A 262 7.80 -19.81 2.68
N LEU A 263 7.77 -18.59 2.17
CA LEU A 263 8.26 -18.25 0.84
C LEU A 263 9.79 -18.12 0.93
N VAL A 264 10.52 -18.99 0.24
CA VAL A 264 11.98 -19.08 0.32
C VAL A 264 12.62 -18.86 -1.04
N TRP A 265 13.78 -18.23 -1.03
CA TRP A 265 14.64 -17.97 -2.17
C TRP A 265 15.96 -18.70 -2.01
N ASP A 266 16.49 -19.20 -3.12
CA ASP A 266 17.84 -19.79 -3.19
C ASP A 266 18.95 -18.73 -3.03
N ARG A 267 18.67 -17.47 -3.35
CA ARG A 267 19.60 -16.34 -3.24
C ARG A 267 18.87 -15.00 -3.06
N PRO A 268 19.57 -13.90 -2.69
CA PRO A 268 18.98 -12.57 -2.62
C PRO A 268 18.39 -12.08 -3.96
N GLN A 269 17.32 -11.27 -3.89
CA GLN A 269 16.65 -10.67 -5.05
C GLN A 269 17.36 -9.43 -5.63
N THR A 270 18.29 -8.83 -4.88
CA THR A 270 18.97 -7.59 -5.25
C THR A 270 20.47 -7.80 -5.29
N ASP A 271 21.14 -7.18 -6.26
CA ASP A 271 22.61 -7.17 -6.35
C ASP A 271 23.21 -5.99 -5.53
N GLY A 272 22.38 -5.23 -4.81
CA GLY A 272 22.75 -3.98 -4.13
C GLY A 272 22.48 -3.96 -2.62
N GLU A 273 22.85 -2.86 -1.97
CA GLU A 273 22.96 -2.73 -0.50
C GLU A 273 21.65 -2.62 0.28
N VAL A 274 20.56 -2.12 -0.33
CA VAL A 274 19.30 -1.88 0.41
C VAL A 274 18.36 -3.06 0.21
N TYR A 275 18.57 -4.09 1.01
CA TYR A 275 17.67 -5.22 1.12
C TYR A 275 16.52 -4.89 2.08
N GLU A 276 15.30 -5.36 1.78
CA GLU A 276 14.15 -5.12 2.67
C GLU A 276 14.18 -6.08 3.85
N PRO A 277 14.27 -5.59 5.11
CA PRO A 277 14.47 -6.45 6.28
C PRO A 277 13.45 -7.57 6.44
N MET A 278 12.20 -7.34 5.99
CA MET A 278 11.12 -8.33 6.04
C MET A 278 11.40 -9.58 5.20
N TYR A 279 12.19 -9.47 4.14
CA TYR A 279 12.46 -10.59 3.25
C TYR A 279 13.76 -11.32 3.59
N GLU A 280 14.52 -10.89 4.59
CA GLU A 280 15.86 -11.45 4.85
C GLU A 280 15.76 -12.93 5.22
N CYS A 281 14.74 -13.27 6.01
CA CYS A 281 14.45 -14.65 6.35
C CYS A 281 14.13 -15.53 5.13
N ARG A 282 13.74 -14.95 3.98
CA ARG A 282 13.44 -15.73 2.78
C ARG A 282 14.69 -16.31 2.12
N VAL A 283 15.86 -15.71 2.30
CA VAL A 283 17.09 -16.24 1.71
C VAL A 283 17.59 -17.41 2.56
N ALA A 284 17.21 -18.61 2.16
CA ALA A 284 17.46 -19.84 2.92
C ALA A 284 17.79 -20.98 1.94
N PRO A 285 19.02 -21.02 1.38
CA PRO A 285 19.39 -21.97 0.34
C PRO A 285 19.23 -23.43 0.77
N ASP A 286 19.55 -23.75 2.03
CA ASP A 286 19.40 -25.10 2.60
C ASP A 286 17.92 -25.51 2.67
N LEU A 287 17.06 -24.62 3.18
CA LEU A 287 15.62 -24.83 3.18
C LEU A 287 15.08 -24.91 1.75
N PHE A 288 15.57 -24.10 0.82
CA PHE A 288 15.19 -24.14 -0.59
C PHE A 288 15.55 -25.50 -1.23
N ALA A 289 16.77 -25.99 -1.02
CA ALA A 289 17.25 -27.28 -1.51
C ALA A 289 16.53 -28.47 -0.85
N GLY A 290 16.06 -28.29 0.38
CA GLY A 290 15.47 -29.36 1.19
C GLY A 290 16.52 -30.13 2.02
N ASP A 291 17.75 -29.61 2.10
CA ASP A 291 18.87 -30.17 2.86
C ASP A 291 19.03 -29.40 4.18
N TYR A 292 18.08 -29.61 5.09
CA TYR A 292 18.08 -28.92 6.37
C TYR A 292 17.53 -29.83 7.47
N ARG A 293 18.06 -29.66 8.68
CA ARG A 293 17.50 -30.28 9.90
C ARG A 293 16.41 -29.40 10.52
N TRP A 294 16.69 -28.09 10.59
CA TRP A 294 15.78 -27.06 11.07
C TRP A 294 15.91 -25.84 10.15
N ALA A 295 14.81 -25.12 9.94
CA ALA A 295 14.82 -23.83 9.28
C ALA A 295 14.43 -22.73 10.26
N ASP A 296 15.17 -21.63 10.23
CA ASP A 296 14.92 -20.49 11.11
C ASP A 296 13.96 -19.51 10.43
N PHE A 297 12.79 -19.31 11.03
CA PHE A 297 11.81 -18.34 10.57
C PHE A 297 11.71 -17.17 11.55
N TYR A 298 11.74 -15.95 11.03
CA TYR A 298 11.57 -14.73 11.79
C TYR A 298 11.07 -13.63 10.86
N VAL A 299 10.52 -12.56 11.43
CA VAL A 299 10.00 -11.41 10.67
C VAL A 299 10.37 -10.10 11.35
N VAL A 300 10.22 -8.97 10.66
CA VAL A 300 10.53 -7.64 11.18
C VAL A 300 9.27 -6.90 11.62
N SER A 301 9.33 -6.24 12.77
CA SER A 301 8.38 -5.19 13.12
C SER A 301 8.80 -3.89 12.46
N TYR A 302 8.04 -3.42 11.48
CA TYR A 302 8.25 -2.09 10.91
C TYR A 302 7.92 -0.96 11.88
N GLN A 303 7.09 -1.20 12.90
CA GLN A 303 6.79 -0.19 13.91
C GLN A 303 8.03 0.08 14.78
N TYR A 304 8.65 -0.98 15.29
CA TYR A 304 9.75 -0.90 16.26
C TYR A 304 11.13 -1.11 15.64
N MET A 305 11.21 -1.39 14.34
CA MET A 305 12.44 -1.69 13.60
C MET A 305 13.28 -2.79 14.27
N THR A 306 12.62 -3.86 14.71
CA THR A 306 13.26 -5.01 15.37
C THR A 306 12.73 -6.30 14.81
N TYR A 307 13.59 -7.31 14.69
CA TYR A 307 13.18 -8.67 14.32
C TYR A 307 12.39 -9.33 15.45
N SER A 308 11.62 -10.37 15.16
CA SER A 308 11.06 -11.26 16.16
C SER A 308 12.13 -12.13 16.84
N ASP A 309 11.68 -13.02 17.72
CA ASP A 309 12.36 -14.29 18.00
C ASP A 309 12.36 -15.19 16.76
N VAL A 310 13.26 -16.19 16.77
CA VAL A 310 13.33 -17.23 15.75
C VAL A 310 12.40 -18.37 16.11
N VAL A 311 11.48 -18.69 15.20
CA VAL A 311 10.69 -19.92 15.24
C VAL A 311 11.46 -20.98 14.45
N ARG A 312 12.03 -21.98 15.15
CA ARG A 312 12.72 -23.08 14.46
C ARG A 312 11.70 -24.05 13.88
N LEU A 313 11.85 -24.40 12.61
CA LEU A 313 10.92 -25.25 11.88
C LEU A 313 11.63 -26.57 11.56
N PRO A 314 11.35 -27.66 12.29
CA PRO A 314 11.92 -28.96 11.99
C PRO A 314 11.56 -29.45 10.59
N ARG A 315 12.44 -30.23 9.99
CA ARG A 315 12.15 -30.94 8.73
C ARG A 315 10.91 -31.83 8.85
N GLU A 316 10.70 -32.50 9.97
CA GLU A 316 9.53 -33.34 10.21
C GLU A 316 8.20 -32.57 10.31
N ALA A 317 8.25 -31.24 10.47
CA ALA A 317 7.07 -30.39 10.43
C ALA A 317 6.69 -29.94 9.00
N GLU A 318 7.57 -30.12 8.00
CA GLU A 318 7.24 -29.82 6.60
C GLU A 318 6.19 -30.82 6.09
N VAL A 319 5.05 -30.30 5.66
CA VAL A 319 3.93 -31.11 5.14
C VAL A 319 3.76 -30.98 3.64
N TRP A 320 4.39 -29.98 3.02
CA TRP A 320 4.30 -29.73 1.58
C TRP A 320 5.37 -28.74 1.11
N ARG A 321 5.75 -28.86 -0.17
CA ARG A 321 6.70 -28.00 -0.86
C ARG A 321 6.31 -27.85 -2.32
N SER A 322 6.40 -26.64 -2.84
CA SER A 322 6.15 -26.35 -4.26
C SER A 322 7.30 -26.79 -5.16
N THR A 323 7.02 -26.92 -6.45
CA THR A 323 8.08 -26.88 -7.46
C THR A 323 8.81 -25.53 -7.40
N PRO A 324 10.14 -25.48 -7.67
CA PRO A 324 10.84 -24.21 -7.78
C PRO A 324 10.37 -23.43 -9.00
N THR A 325 10.05 -22.17 -8.80
CA THR A 325 9.65 -21.25 -9.86
C THR A 325 10.54 -20.03 -9.84
N ARG A 326 10.68 -19.36 -10.99
CA ARG A 326 11.46 -18.12 -11.04
C ARG A 326 10.67 -17.00 -10.36
N ASP A 327 11.28 -16.34 -9.38
CA ASP A 327 10.74 -15.16 -8.71
C ASP A 327 11.79 -14.06 -8.81
N GLY A 328 11.57 -13.06 -9.66
CA GLY A 328 12.55 -12.01 -9.93
C GLY A 328 13.91 -12.56 -10.41
N LYS A 329 14.96 -12.32 -9.60
CA LYS A 329 16.33 -12.77 -9.86
C LYS A 329 16.65 -14.12 -9.21
N ALA A 330 15.84 -14.58 -8.26
CA ALA A 330 16.05 -15.83 -7.55
C ALA A 330 15.12 -16.94 -8.07
N MET A 331 15.38 -18.17 -7.65
CA MET A 331 14.37 -19.22 -7.66
C MET A 331 13.62 -19.17 -6.33
N GLY A 332 12.30 -19.14 -6.39
CA GLY A 332 11.40 -19.19 -5.27
C GLY A 332 10.80 -20.58 -5.07
N ARG A 333 10.54 -20.93 -3.81
CA ARG A 333 9.71 -22.07 -3.40
C ARG A 333 8.80 -21.65 -2.27
N ALA A 334 7.61 -22.25 -2.22
CA ALA A 334 6.77 -22.19 -1.03
C ALA A 334 6.93 -23.51 -0.26
N VAL A 335 7.17 -23.40 1.05
CA VAL A 335 7.25 -24.54 1.97
C VAL A 335 6.20 -24.37 3.05
N VAL A 336 5.42 -25.43 3.33
CA VAL A 336 4.38 -25.39 4.36
C VAL A 336 4.79 -26.24 5.54
N PHE A 337 4.75 -25.63 6.72
CA PHE A 337 5.02 -26.28 7.99
C PHE A 337 3.74 -26.41 8.82
N ASP A 338 3.55 -27.56 9.46
CA ASP A 338 2.54 -27.77 10.49
C ASP A 338 3.07 -27.26 11.84
N LEU A 339 2.49 -26.15 12.32
CA LEU A 339 2.97 -25.51 13.54
C LEU A 339 2.69 -26.32 14.80
N ASP A 340 1.71 -27.23 14.83
CA ASP A 340 1.53 -28.11 15.98
C ASP A 340 2.70 -29.07 16.12
N VAL A 341 3.28 -29.52 15.00
CA VAL A 341 4.50 -30.36 15.01
C VAL A 341 5.71 -29.51 15.34
N ALA A 342 5.89 -28.38 14.66
CA ALA A 342 7.05 -27.52 14.83
C ALA A 342 7.20 -26.98 16.25
N LEU A 343 6.08 -26.62 16.87
CA LEU A 343 6.07 -25.97 18.16
C LEU A 343 6.11 -27.00 19.31
N ARG A 344 5.67 -28.25 19.13
CA ARG A 344 5.56 -29.27 20.20
C ARG A 344 6.80 -29.43 21.11
N GLY A 345 8.01 -29.26 20.57
CA GLY A 345 9.28 -29.41 21.32
C GLY A 345 9.89 -28.11 21.87
N GLN A 346 9.39 -26.94 21.48
CA GLN A 346 10.01 -25.65 21.85
C GLN A 346 9.54 -25.09 23.20
N TRP A 347 8.52 -25.71 23.81
CA TRP A 347 7.86 -25.17 25.01
C TRP A 347 8.31 -25.79 26.33
N VAL A 348 9.19 -26.79 26.31
CA VAL A 348 9.63 -27.48 27.54
C VAL A 348 10.72 -26.68 28.29
N ALA A 349 11.19 -25.56 27.74
CA ALA A 349 12.29 -24.79 28.33
C ALA A 349 12.02 -23.28 28.39
N ARG A 350 11.05 -22.86 29.21
CA ARG A 350 11.13 -21.57 29.91
C ARG A 350 10.60 -21.77 31.34
N PRO A 351 11.45 -21.65 32.38
CA PRO A 351 11.03 -21.74 33.78
C PRO A 351 10.09 -20.60 34.19
#